data_AF-A0A840GA02-F1
#
_entry.id   AF-A0A840GA02-F1
#
_cell.length_a   1.000
_cell.length_b   1.000
_cell.length_c   1.000
_cell.angle_alpha   90.00
_cell.angle_beta   90.00
_cell.angle_gamma   90.00
#
_symmetry.space_group_name_H-M   'P 1'
#
loop_
_entity.id
_entity.type
_entity.pdbx_description
1 polymer ?
#
loop_
_entity_poly.entity_id
_entity_poly.type
_entity_poly.pdbx_seq_one_letter_code
_entity_poly.pdbx_strand_id
1 'polypeptide(L)'
;MKRVVVALVSLTILVVLLLAVASEAYILVADGPLYLRRNLGEPDSKANVIAQVRAGQELKVTGCIDYKSDIAVRVDLNEQIGYISDGNFHLMRLPWRVRFASFDLDSVVWSCHGFFNNRKIEG
;
A
#
# COMPACT_ATOMS: atom_id res chain seq x y z
N MET A 1 -3.93 -16.44 42.89
CA MET A 1 -4.93 -15.58 42.22
C MET A 1 -4.33 -14.32 41.59
N LYS A 2 -3.64 -13.43 42.33
CA LYS A 2 -3.06 -12.18 41.76
C LYS A 2 -2.18 -12.36 40.52
N ARG A 3 -1.29 -13.36 40.48
CA ARG A 3 -0.38 -13.60 39.33
C ARG A 3 -1.11 -14.04 38.04
N VAL A 4 -2.19 -14.80 38.18
CA VAL A 4 -3.01 -15.26 37.03
C VAL A 4 -3.79 -14.10 36.42
N VAL A 5 -4.33 -13.22 37.26
CA VAL A 5 -5.04 -12.01 36.82
C VAL A 5 -4.10 -11.06 36.08
N VAL A 6 -2.88 -10.85 36.59
CA VAL A 6 -1.88 -10.00 35.93
C VAL A 6 -1.48 -10.58 34.56
N ALA A 7 -1.21 -11.88 34.47
CA ALA A 7 -0.88 -12.51 33.20
C ALA A 7 -2.00 -12.40 32.16
N LEU A 8 -3.27 -12.54 32.59
CA LEU A 8 -4.42 -12.41 31.71
C LEU A 8 -4.57 -10.98 31.16
N VAL A 9 -4.38 -9.98 32.02
CA VAL A 9 -4.46 -8.55 31.65
C VAL A 9 -3.31 -8.16 30.72
N SER A 10 -2.10 -8.64 30.97
CA SER A 10 -0.96 -8.39 30.08
C SER A 10 -1.16 -9.04 28.71
N LEU A 11 -1.72 -10.25 28.66
CA LEU A 11 -2.02 -10.94 27.41
C LEU A 11 -3.11 -10.24 26.62
N THR A 12 -4.19 -9.77 27.27
CA THR A 12 -5.24 -9.01 26.58
C THR A 12 -4.74 -7.67 26.07
N ILE A 13 -3.90 -6.95 26.82
CA ILE A 13 -3.26 -5.72 26.35
C ILE A 13 -2.36 -6.00 25.15
N LEU A 14 -1.57 -7.09 25.19
CA LEU A 14 -0.72 -7.48 24.06
C LEU A 14 -1.54 -7.83 22.82
N VAL A 15 -2.62 -8.60 22.98
CA VAL A 15 -3.54 -8.96 21.88
C VAL A 15 -4.23 -7.71 21.33
N VAL A 16 -4.70 -6.80 22.19
CA VAL A 16 -5.31 -5.54 21.76
C VAL A 16 -4.29 -4.65 21.06
N LEU A 17 -3.05 -4.57 21.54
CA LEU A 17 -1.98 -3.83 20.86
C LEU A 17 -1.66 -4.44 19.50
N LEU A 18 -1.53 -5.77 19.41
CA LEU A 18 -1.30 -6.50 18.16
C LEU A 18 -2.45 -6.31 17.17
N LEU A 19 -3.70 -6.27 17.64
CA LEU A 19 -4.88 -5.98 16.82
C LEU A 19 -5.01 -4.50 16.46
N ALA A 20 -4.58 -3.60 17.35
CA ALA A 20 -4.58 -2.14 17.14
C ALA A 20 -3.48 -1.69 16.19
N VAL A 21 -2.52 -2.56 15.87
CA VAL A 21 -1.68 -2.41 14.67
C VAL A 21 -2.51 -2.72 13.43
N ALA A 22 -3.54 -1.90 13.19
CA ALA A 22 -4.40 -2.00 12.03
C ALA A 22 -3.59 -1.57 10.80
N SER A 23 -2.92 -2.53 10.16
CA SER A 23 -2.21 -2.35 8.89
C SER A 23 -3.16 -1.83 7.82
N GLU A 24 -2.95 -0.62 7.32
CA GLU A 24 -3.77 -0.08 6.25
C GLU A 24 -3.42 -0.76 4.93
N ALA A 25 -4.44 -1.13 4.17
CA ALA A 25 -4.30 -1.71 2.83
C ALA A 25 -4.90 -0.74 1.82
N TYR A 26 -4.22 -0.57 0.70
CA TYR A 26 -4.62 0.33 -0.37
C TYR A 26 -4.57 -0.42 -1.70
N ILE A 27 -5.49 -0.08 -2.59
CA ILE A 27 -5.36 -0.39 -4.01
C ILE A 27 -5.10 0.91 -4.77
N LEU A 28 -4.36 0.82 -5.87
CA LEU A 28 -4.21 1.89 -6.82
C LEU A 28 -5.16 1.64 -7.97
N VAL A 29 -6.00 2.61 -8.29
CA VAL A 29 -6.90 2.58 -9.45
C VAL A 29 -6.39 3.57 -10.47
N ALA A 30 -6.07 3.07 -11.66
CA ALA A 30 -5.56 3.91 -12.73
C ALA A 30 -6.69 4.70 -13.39
N ASP A 31 -6.66 6.03 -13.36
CA ASP A 31 -7.65 6.88 -14.06
C ASP A 31 -7.26 7.14 -15.52
N GLY A 32 -6.00 6.91 -15.84
CA GLY A 32 -5.43 6.98 -17.19
C GLY A 32 -4.38 5.90 -17.42
N PRO A 33 -3.71 5.90 -18.58
CA PRO A 33 -2.59 5.00 -18.82
C PRO A 33 -1.44 5.32 -17.86
N LEU A 34 -0.94 4.31 -17.15
CA LEU A 34 0.24 4.42 -16.28
C LEU A 34 1.34 3.47 -16.75
N TYR A 35 2.57 3.75 -16.34
CA TYR A 35 3.70 2.89 -16.62
C TYR A 35 4.27 2.36 -15.31
N LEU A 36 4.24 1.04 -15.18
CA LEU A 36 4.91 0.35 -14.08
C LEU A 36 6.40 0.30 -14.38
N ARG A 37 7.21 0.92 -13.52
CA ARG A 37 8.67 1.02 -13.71
C ARG A 37 9.43 0.11 -12.76
N ARG A 38 10.59 -0.38 -13.19
CA ARG A 38 11.47 -1.22 -12.38
C ARG A 38 12.25 -0.39 -11.35
N ASN A 39 12.81 0.73 -11.80
CA ASN A 39 13.66 1.60 -11.02
C ASN A 39 13.13 3.03 -11.02
N LEU A 40 13.30 3.71 -9.89
CA LEU A 40 13.00 5.14 -9.78
C LEU A 40 14.19 5.96 -10.28
N GLY A 41 13.92 6.94 -11.15
CA GLY A 41 14.91 7.92 -11.58
C GLY A 41 15.65 7.67 -12.85
N GLU A 42 15.53 6.48 -13.41
CA GLU A 42 15.88 6.28 -14.81
C GLU A 42 14.83 6.97 -15.68
N PRO A 43 15.23 7.71 -16.73
CA PRO A 43 14.31 8.32 -17.67
C PRO A 43 13.40 7.26 -18.30
N ASP A 44 12.32 7.70 -18.94
CA ASP A 44 11.35 6.86 -19.66
C ASP A 44 11.99 6.14 -20.85
N SER A 45 12.83 5.16 -20.52
CA SER A 45 13.43 4.22 -21.42
C SER A 45 12.53 2.98 -21.42
N LYS A 46 12.37 2.38 -22.61
CA LYS A 46 11.64 1.12 -22.76
C LYS A 46 12.20 0.00 -21.88
N ALA A 47 13.46 0.10 -21.43
CA ALA A 47 14.11 -0.86 -20.55
C ALA A 47 13.64 -0.75 -19.08
N ASN A 48 13.22 0.44 -18.65
CA ASN A 48 12.74 0.67 -17.29
C ASN A 48 11.24 0.38 -17.13
N VAL A 49 10.47 0.38 -18.22
CA VAL A 49 9.03 0.06 -18.20
C VAL A 49 8.84 -1.46 -18.17
N ILE A 50 8.24 -1.96 -17.10
CA ILE A 50 7.85 -3.36 -16.92
C ILE A 50 6.56 -3.64 -17.68
N ALA A 51 5.56 -2.79 -17.48
CA ALA A 51 4.23 -2.96 -18.03
C ALA A 51 3.51 -1.62 -18.19
N GLN A 52 2.57 -1.58 -19.12
CA GLN A 52 1.58 -0.50 -19.20
C GLN A 52 0.32 -0.93 -18.44
N VAL A 53 -0.12 -0.07 -17.54
CA VAL A 53 -1.35 -0.22 -16.77
C VAL A 53 -2.46 0.54 -17.49
N ARG A 54 -3.62 -0.10 -17.67
CA ARG A 54 -4.75 0.51 -18.36
C ARG A 54 -5.63 1.31 -17.40
N ALA A 55 -6.34 2.30 -17.93
CA ALA A 55 -7.37 3.00 -17.16
C ALA A 55 -8.42 2.00 -16.64
N GLY A 56 -8.89 2.20 -15.40
CA GLY A 56 -9.77 1.33 -14.64
C GLY A 56 -9.09 0.11 -14.01
N GLN A 57 -7.80 -0.12 -14.26
CA GLN A 57 -7.10 -1.27 -13.70
C GLN A 57 -6.73 -1.02 -12.24
N GLU A 58 -7.00 -2.02 -11.40
CA GLU A 58 -6.67 -2.01 -9.98
C GLU A 58 -5.34 -2.74 -9.73
N LEU A 59 -4.50 -2.16 -8.88
CA LEU A 59 -3.20 -2.72 -8.50
C LEU A 59 -3.05 -2.76 -6.99
N LYS A 60 -2.46 -3.84 -6.49
CA LYS A 60 -2.17 -3.98 -5.07
C LYS A 60 -1.03 -3.04 -4.68
N VAL A 61 -1.28 -2.13 -3.76
CA VAL A 61 -0.22 -1.26 -3.22
C VAL A 61 0.56 -2.03 -2.18
N THR A 62 1.89 -2.09 -2.35
CA THR A 62 2.82 -2.77 -1.45
C THR A 62 3.76 -1.82 -0.74
N GLY A 63 3.80 -0.54 -1.11
CA GLY A 63 4.60 0.48 -0.42
C GLY A 63 4.43 1.88 -1.02
N CYS A 64 4.83 2.90 -0.27
CA CYS A 64 5.12 4.24 -0.79
C CYS A 64 6.58 4.60 -0.48
N ILE A 65 7.25 5.25 -1.43
CA ILE A 65 8.64 5.70 -1.33
C ILE A 65 8.70 7.18 -1.71
N ASP A 66 9.30 7.99 -0.85
CA ASP A 66 9.63 9.38 -1.18
C ASP A 66 10.68 9.40 -2.29
N TYR A 67 10.38 10.07 -3.39
CA TYR A 67 11.25 10.11 -4.56
C TYR A 67 11.35 11.51 -5.16
N LYS A 68 12.53 12.13 -4.99
CA LYS A 68 12.78 13.55 -5.31
C LYS A 68 11.81 14.47 -4.55
N SER A 69 10.92 15.16 -5.27
CA SER A 69 9.93 16.09 -4.74
C SER A 69 8.50 15.52 -4.78
N ASP A 70 8.34 14.24 -5.11
CA ASP A 70 7.04 13.56 -5.15
C ASP A 70 7.16 12.14 -4.54
N ILE A 71 6.09 11.37 -4.58
CA ILE A 71 6.07 10.00 -4.07
C ILE A 71 5.90 9.00 -5.22
N ALA A 72 6.62 7.89 -5.12
CA ALA A 72 6.40 6.72 -5.93
C ALA A 72 5.64 5.64 -5.14
N VAL A 73 4.59 5.11 -5.76
CA VAL A 73 3.80 4.00 -5.22
C VAL A 73 4.39 2.70 -5.72
N ARG A 74 4.84 1.84 -4.79
CA ARG A 74 5.25 0.48 -5.09
C ARG A 74 4.00 -0.39 -5.19
N VAL A 75 3.81 -1.05 -6.33
CA VAL A 75 2.64 -1.89 -6.59
C VAL A 75 3.06 -3.27 -7.05
N ASP A 76 2.19 -4.24 -6.82
CA ASP A 76 2.29 -5.59 -7.37
C ASP A 76 1.24 -5.74 -8.48
N LEU A 77 1.73 -6.07 -9.68
CA LEU A 77 0.93 -6.40 -10.85
C LEU A 77 1.23 -7.84 -11.25
N ASN A 78 0.37 -8.78 -10.86
CA ASN A 78 0.51 -10.20 -11.21
C ASN A 78 1.92 -10.76 -10.88
N GLU A 79 2.36 -10.60 -9.64
CA GLU A 79 3.68 -11.03 -9.13
C GLU A 79 4.87 -10.20 -9.66
N GLN A 80 4.60 -9.13 -10.41
CA GLN A 80 5.62 -8.19 -10.84
C GLN A 80 5.56 -6.94 -9.99
N ILE A 81 6.58 -6.75 -9.17
CA ILE A 81 6.69 -5.57 -8.33
C ILE A 81 7.40 -4.46 -9.08
N GLY A 82 6.79 -3.28 -9.09
CA GLY A 82 7.36 -2.07 -9.66
C GLY A 82 6.83 -0.81 -9.01
N TYR A 83 7.12 0.32 -9.64
CA TYR A 83 6.82 1.66 -9.14
C TYR A 83 6.01 2.47 -10.13
N ILE A 84 5.03 3.21 -9.62
CA ILE A 84 4.26 4.21 -10.34
C ILE A 84 4.55 5.55 -9.66
N SER A 85 5.10 6.50 -10.39
CA SER A 85 5.52 7.81 -9.86
C SER A 85 4.90 8.98 -10.64
N ASP A 86 4.12 8.72 -11.68
CA ASP A 86 3.52 9.71 -12.56
C ASP A 86 2.22 9.18 -13.16
N GLY A 87 1.49 10.07 -13.84
CA GLY A 87 0.20 9.78 -14.44
C GLY A 87 -0.97 9.98 -13.48
N ASN A 88 -2.18 9.75 -13.98
CA ASN A 88 -3.42 9.99 -13.26
C ASN A 88 -3.91 8.69 -12.62
N PHE A 89 -3.90 8.66 -11.30
CA PHE A 89 -4.44 7.55 -10.50
C PHE A 89 -4.92 8.07 -9.16
N HIS A 90 -5.78 7.29 -8.53
CA HIS A 90 -6.16 7.47 -7.14
C HIS A 90 -5.91 6.19 -6.35
N LEU A 91 -5.81 6.34 -5.03
CA LEU A 91 -5.64 5.22 -4.12
C LEU A 91 -6.93 5.05 -3.35
N MET A 92 -7.46 3.83 -3.32
CA MET A 92 -8.66 3.48 -2.56
C MET A 92 -8.25 2.66 -1.33
N ARG A 93 -8.70 3.11 -0.16
CA ARG A 93 -8.42 2.42 1.11
C ARG A 93 -9.34 1.21 1.23
N LEU A 94 -8.77 0.03 1.47
CA LEU A 94 -9.55 -1.17 1.67
C LEU A 94 -10.05 -1.29 3.13
N PRO A 95 -11.36 -1.58 3.33
CA PRO A 95 -11.90 -1.82 4.66
C PRO A 95 -11.28 -3.07 5.27
N TRP A 96 -11.11 -3.07 6.59
CA TRP A 96 -10.39 -4.12 7.33
C TRP A 96 -10.91 -5.53 7.07
N ARG A 97 -12.21 -5.69 6.78
CA ARG A 97 -12.84 -7.00 6.53
C ARG A 97 -12.40 -7.66 5.22
N VAL A 98 -11.92 -6.90 4.23
CA VAL A 98 -11.50 -7.42 2.92
C VAL A 98 -10.02 -7.81 2.92
N ARG A 99 -9.26 -7.42 3.96
CA ARG A 99 -7.80 -7.65 4.06
C ARG A 99 -7.38 -9.12 4.10
N PHE A 100 -8.26 -10.01 4.57
CA PHE A 100 -7.90 -11.41 4.83
C PHE A 100 -8.27 -12.39 3.72
N ALA A 101 -9.11 -11.99 2.75
CA ALA A 101 -9.66 -12.92 1.77
C ALA A 101 -8.83 -13.04 0.48
N SER A 102 -7.95 -12.08 0.19
CA SER A 102 -7.29 -12.00 -1.12
C SER A 102 -5.96 -11.22 -1.16
N PHE A 103 -5.50 -10.68 -0.03
CA PHE A 103 -4.27 -9.89 0.03
C PHE A 103 -3.30 -10.56 0.99
N ASP A 104 -2.22 -11.11 0.45
CA ASP A 104 -1.10 -11.60 1.25
C ASP A 104 -0.66 -10.51 2.24
N LEU A 105 -0.63 -10.88 3.54
CA LEU A 105 -0.49 -9.98 4.70
C LEU A 105 0.89 -9.31 4.75
N ASP A 106 1.79 -9.58 3.81
CA ASP A 106 3.12 -9.00 3.73
C ASP A 106 3.15 -7.60 3.08
N SER A 107 2.03 -7.12 2.51
CA SER A 107 1.95 -5.77 1.92
C SER A 107 1.40 -4.72 2.89
N VAL A 108 1.84 -4.78 4.15
CA VAL A 108 1.46 -3.81 5.19
C VAL A 108 2.10 -2.46 4.87
N VAL A 109 1.33 -1.54 4.28
CA VAL A 109 1.87 -0.25 3.88
C VAL A 109 1.69 0.78 5.00
N TRP A 110 2.59 0.73 5.99
CA TRP A 110 2.68 1.78 7.01
C TRP A 110 3.10 3.15 6.44
N SER A 111 3.85 3.17 5.32
CA SER A 111 4.56 4.38 4.88
C SER A 111 3.71 5.37 4.07
N CYS A 112 2.58 4.96 3.48
CA CYS A 112 1.77 5.90 2.70
C CYS A 112 0.96 6.86 3.58
N HIS A 113 0.79 6.59 4.88
CA HIS A 113 -0.05 7.37 5.80
C HIS A 113 0.32 8.86 5.86
N GLY A 114 1.61 9.20 5.76
CA GLY A 114 2.08 10.59 5.75
C GLY A 114 1.68 11.40 4.51
N PHE A 115 1.47 10.73 3.37
CA PHE A 115 1.03 11.36 2.10
C PHE A 115 -0.47 11.69 2.10
N PHE A 116 -1.23 10.86 2.81
CA PHE A 116 -2.68 10.79 2.77
C PHE A 116 -3.42 11.89 3.53
N ASN A 117 -2.75 12.57 4.48
CA ASN A 117 -3.35 13.73 5.15
C ASN A 117 -3.39 14.99 4.25
N ASN A 118 -2.68 15.02 3.12
CA ASN A 118 -2.56 16.20 2.25
C ASN A 118 -3.27 16.09 0.89
N ARG A 119 -3.71 14.90 0.47
CA ARG A 119 -4.54 14.74 -0.73
C ARG A 119 -5.88 14.14 -0.31
N LYS A 120 -7.00 14.78 -0.68
CA LYS A 120 -8.34 14.24 -0.43
C LYS A 120 -8.45 12.84 -1.04
N ILE A 121 -8.41 11.82 -0.20
CA ILE A 121 -8.75 10.46 -0.58
C ILE A 121 -10.27 10.40 -0.53
N GLU A 122 -10.89 10.05 -1.65
CA GLU A 122 -12.31 9.73 -1.66
C GLU A 122 -12.47 8.39 -0.91
N GLY A 123 -13.25 8.43 0.17
CA GLY A 123 -13.50 7.30 1.07
C GLY A 123 -14.90 6.74 0.89
#